data_AF-A0A0M4D7L0-F1
#
_entry.id   AF-A0A0M4D7L0-F1
#
_cell.length_a   1.000
_cell.length_b   1.000
_cell.length_c   1.000
_cell.angle_alpha   90.00
_cell.angle_beta   90.00
_cell.angle_gamma   90.00
#
_symmetry.space_group_name_H-M   'P 1'
#
loop_
_entity.id
_entity.type
_entity.pdbx_description
1 polymer ?
#
loop_
_entity_poly.entity_id
_entity_poly.type
_entity_poly.pdbx_seq_one_letter_code
_entity_poly.pdbx_strand_id
1 'polypeptide(L)'
;MVNDTTLLLDLDGVSVARGERLADGGRRVHLVTADETARACPACGVFATRVKGSAVTRPRDLPYGESGLEFRWHKRRWWCREAGCPRRSFTEQIPQIPAGARLTAWLRGAAGCRIRDAGSTVIQAARDLDLSWPTVMEAFRTQARDVTEAPLPQVTVLGIDETRRGRSSWERMRRPASGA
;
A
#
# COMPACT_ATOMS: atom_id res chain seq x y z
N MET A 1 6.67 7.90 -18.49
CA MET A 1 6.98 7.14 -19.72
C MET A 1 6.19 5.85 -19.60
N VAL A 2 5.09 5.71 -20.33
CA VAL A 2 4.25 4.50 -20.29
C VAL A 2 5.01 3.42 -21.05
N ASN A 3 5.46 2.38 -20.34
CA ASN A 3 5.97 1.15 -20.93
C ASN A 3 4.85 0.09 -20.83
N ASP A 4 4.88 -0.95 -21.67
CA ASP A 4 3.96 -2.09 -21.66
C ASP A 4 3.75 -2.69 -20.26
N THR A 5 4.73 -2.53 -19.37
CA THR A 5 4.64 -2.94 -17.95
C THR A 5 3.67 -2.10 -17.13
N THR A 6 3.67 -0.78 -17.32
CA THR A 6 2.64 0.09 -16.73
C THR A 6 1.26 -0.31 -17.25
N LEU A 7 1.13 -0.62 -18.54
CA LEU A 7 -0.16 -1.02 -19.13
C LEU A 7 -0.68 -2.35 -18.57
N LEU A 8 0.21 -3.32 -18.34
CA LEU A 8 -0.19 -4.67 -17.91
C LEU A 8 -0.32 -4.82 -16.39
N LEU A 9 0.54 -4.16 -15.61
CA LEU A 9 0.67 -4.37 -14.16
C LEU A 9 0.36 -3.11 -13.34
N ASP A 10 0.02 -1.99 -13.99
CA ASP A 10 -0.19 -0.67 -13.36
C ASP A 10 0.98 -0.21 -12.47
N LEU A 11 2.19 -0.72 -12.75
CA LEU A 11 3.37 -0.54 -11.91
C LEU A 11 4.38 0.37 -12.58
N ASP A 12 4.25 1.68 -12.29
CA ASP A 12 5.11 2.71 -12.84
C ASP A 12 6.55 2.64 -12.33
N GLY A 13 7.48 2.95 -13.24
CA GLY A 13 8.90 3.04 -12.92
C GLY A 13 9.66 1.71 -12.96
N VAL A 14 9.00 0.62 -13.36
CA VAL A 14 9.63 -0.66 -13.68
C VAL A 14 9.22 -1.14 -15.07
N SER A 15 9.99 -2.09 -15.60
CA SER A 15 9.67 -2.80 -16.82
C SER A 15 9.85 -4.31 -16.65
N VAL A 16 9.06 -5.11 -17.34
CA VAL A 16 9.20 -6.57 -17.42
C VAL A 16 10.37 -6.87 -18.33
N ALA A 17 11.43 -7.43 -17.76
CA ALA A 17 12.57 -7.93 -18.52
C ALA A 17 12.33 -9.36 -19.05
N ARG A 18 11.57 -10.18 -18.31
CA ARG A 18 11.29 -11.58 -18.67
C ARG A 18 10.10 -12.11 -17.89
N GLY A 19 9.28 -12.95 -18.53
CA GLY A 19 8.30 -13.81 -17.87
C GLY A 19 8.72 -15.28 -17.93
N GLU A 20 8.37 -16.07 -16.92
CA GLU A 20 8.52 -17.53 -16.95
C GLU A 20 7.34 -18.22 -16.28
N ARG A 21 7.04 -19.44 -16.74
CA ARG A 21 6.12 -20.35 -16.07
C ARG A 21 6.93 -21.25 -15.13
N LEU A 22 6.44 -21.39 -13.91
CA LEU A 22 7.04 -22.24 -12.88
C LEU A 22 6.49 -23.67 -13.02
N ALA A 23 7.21 -24.63 -12.43
CA ALA A 23 6.84 -26.05 -12.50
C ALA A 23 5.49 -26.35 -11.84
N ASP A 24 5.07 -25.54 -10.87
CA ASP A 24 3.76 -25.63 -10.19
C ASP A 24 2.63 -24.95 -10.98
N GLY A 25 2.89 -24.49 -12.21
CA GLY A 25 1.92 -23.78 -13.04
C GLY A 25 1.82 -22.27 -12.75
N GLY A 26 2.42 -21.80 -11.64
CA GLY A 26 2.54 -20.39 -11.31
C GLY A 26 3.34 -19.61 -12.34
N ARG A 27 3.25 -18.28 -12.29
CA ARG A 27 4.00 -17.40 -13.19
C ARG A 27 4.94 -16.54 -12.39
N ARG A 28 6.08 -16.22 -12.98
CA ARG A 28 7.02 -15.25 -12.43
C ARG A 28 7.39 -14.22 -13.48
N VAL A 29 7.35 -12.95 -13.08
CA VAL A 29 7.84 -11.84 -13.90
C VAL A 29 9.08 -11.22 -13.26
N HIS A 30 10.11 -11.08 -14.06
CA HIS A 30 11.36 -10.44 -13.71
C HIS A 30 11.25 -8.96 -14.07
N LEU A 31 11.23 -8.11 -13.06
CA LEU A 31 11.13 -6.66 -13.21
C LEU A 31 12.53 -6.04 -13.14
N VAL A 32 12.75 -4.99 -13.91
CA VAL A 32 13.93 -4.11 -13.81
C VAL A 32 13.47 -2.67 -13.67
N THR A 33 14.26 -1.85 -12.99
CA THR A 33 13.95 -0.43 -12.81
C THR A 33 14.03 0.32 -14.14
N ALA A 34 12.95 0.99 -14.51
CA ALA A 34 12.85 1.84 -15.71
C ALA A 34 12.86 3.34 -15.35
N ASP A 35 12.57 3.69 -14.10
CA ASP A 35 12.63 5.07 -13.60
C ASP A 35 14.08 5.52 -13.41
N GLU A 36 14.51 6.51 -14.21
CA GLU A 36 15.83 7.11 -14.10
C GLU A 36 16.05 7.86 -12.79
N THR A 37 14.98 8.30 -12.13
CA THR A 37 15.02 8.97 -10.83
C THR A 37 15.29 8.00 -9.68
N ALA A 38 15.19 6.69 -9.90
CA ALA A 38 15.49 5.69 -8.88
C ALA A 38 16.97 5.64 -8.45
N ARG A 39 17.87 6.30 -9.20
CA ARG A 39 19.26 6.54 -8.79
C ARG A 39 19.45 7.80 -7.93
N ALA A 40 18.40 8.58 -7.67
CA ALA A 40 18.45 9.71 -6.75
C ALA A 40 18.58 9.21 -5.31
N CYS A 41 19.52 9.76 -4.56
CA CYS A 41 19.70 9.40 -3.16
C CYS A 41 18.47 9.83 -2.35
N PRO A 42 17.81 8.93 -1.60
CA PRO A 42 16.62 9.30 -0.84
C PRO A 42 16.88 10.26 0.33
N ALA A 43 18.15 10.49 0.69
CA ALA A 43 18.50 11.41 1.78
C ALA A 43 18.83 12.82 1.28
N CYS A 44 19.49 12.96 0.13
CA CYS A 44 19.95 14.26 -0.38
C CYS A 44 19.48 14.60 -1.80
N GLY A 45 18.73 13.73 -2.47
CA GLY A 45 18.22 13.92 -3.84
C GLY A 45 19.27 13.78 -4.94
N VAL A 46 20.57 13.82 -4.63
CA VAL A 46 21.64 13.75 -5.63
C VAL A 46 21.62 12.41 -6.39
N PHE A 47 21.70 12.50 -7.72
CA PHE A 47 21.75 11.34 -8.60
C PHE A 47 23.09 10.62 -8.48
N ALA A 48 23.04 9.35 -8.07
CA ALA A 48 24.22 8.51 -8.02
C ALA A 48 24.66 8.09 -9.43
N THR A 49 25.97 8.11 -9.65
CA THR A 49 26.60 7.69 -10.92
C THR A 49 27.34 6.36 -10.80
N ARG A 50 27.60 5.89 -9.56
CA ARG A 50 28.36 4.66 -9.31
C ARG A 50 27.49 3.54 -8.74
N VAL A 51 27.39 2.44 -9.48
CA VAL A 51 26.79 1.20 -9.01
C VAL A 51 27.72 0.54 -7.97
N LYS A 52 27.16 0.21 -6.81
CA LYS A 52 27.79 -0.57 -5.73
C LYS A 52 27.61 -2.06 -5.93
N GLY A 53 26.48 -2.46 -6.51
CA GLY A 53 26.12 -3.86 -6.73
C GLY A 53 24.66 -3.98 -7.16
N SER A 54 24.09 -5.17 -7.00
CA SER A 54 22.67 -5.45 -7.29
C SER A 54 21.95 -6.01 -6.05
N ALA A 55 20.62 -6.00 -6.11
CA ALA A 55 19.75 -6.66 -5.15
C ALA A 55 18.51 -7.18 -5.87
N VAL A 56 17.91 -8.25 -5.33
CA VAL A 56 16.64 -8.79 -5.83
C VAL A 56 15.62 -8.79 -4.69
N THR A 57 14.42 -8.28 -4.97
CA THR A 57 13.30 -8.29 -4.03
C THR A 57 12.07 -8.94 -4.65
N ARG A 58 11.16 -9.42 -3.81
CA ARG A 58 9.93 -10.12 -4.24
C ARG A 58 8.68 -9.43 -3.67
N PRO A 59 8.36 -8.22 -4.16
CA PRO A 59 7.14 -7.54 -3.74
C PRO A 59 5.93 -8.37 -4.17
N ARG A 60 4.97 -8.60 -3.28
CA ARG A 60 3.67 -9.17 -3.66
C ARG A 60 2.80 -8.08 -4.26
N ASP A 61 1.99 -8.45 -5.24
CA ASP A 61 1.03 -7.58 -5.88
C ASP A 61 -0.37 -8.23 -5.88
N LEU A 62 -1.37 -7.54 -6.43
CA LEU A 62 -2.70 -8.09 -6.59
C LEU A 62 -2.67 -9.46 -7.33
N PRO A 63 -3.59 -10.39 -6.99
CA PRO A 63 -3.73 -11.62 -7.74
C PRO A 63 -4.09 -11.33 -9.21
N TYR A 64 -3.38 -11.97 -10.15
CA TYR A 64 -3.66 -11.86 -11.60
C TYR A 64 -4.24 -13.16 -12.13
N GLY A 65 -5.55 -13.21 -12.36
CA GLY A 65 -6.21 -14.44 -12.81
C GLY A 65 -6.14 -15.57 -11.77
N GLU A 66 -6.29 -16.82 -12.21
CA GLU A 66 -6.41 -17.98 -11.31
C GLU A 66 -5.06 -18.49 -10.78
N SER A 67 -3.97 -18.29 -11.53
CA SER A 67 -2.62 -18.71 -11.14
C SER A 67 -1.81 -17.53 -10.61
N GLY A 68 -1.25 -17.70 -9.41
CA GLY A 68 -0.42 -16.69 -8.75
C GLY A 68 0.72 -16.15 -9.62
N LEU A 69 1.02 -14.86 -9.45
CA LEU A 69 2.07 -14.15 -10.17
C LEU A 69 3.14 -13.65 -9.19
N GLU A 70 4.33 -14.26 -9.21
CA GLU A 70 5.48 -13.83 -8.40
C GLU A 70 6.23 -12.71 -9.12
N PHE A 71 6.41 -11.57 -8.47
CA PHE A 71 7.35 -10.56 -8.96
C PHE A 71 8.76 -10.84 -8.42
N ARG A 72 9.75 -10.80 -9.31
CA ARG A 72 11.17 -10.73 -8.96
C ARG A 72 11.76 -9.45 -9.50
N TRP A 73 11.91 -8.45 -8.63
CA TRP A 73 12.47 -7.17 -9.00
C TRP A 73 13.98 -7.14 -8.81
N HIS A 74 14.69 -7.05 -9.93
CA HIS A 74 16.14 -6.89 -10.02
C HIS A 74 16.46 -5.41 -10.03
N LYS A 75 17.17 -4.96 -9.00
CA LYS A 75 17.49 -3.55 -8.80
C LYS A 75 18.95 -3.31 -8.53
N ARG A 76 19.42 -2.13 -8.92
CA ARG A 76 20.77 -1.67 -8.64
C ARG A 76 20.86 -1.17 -7.20
N ARG A 77 22.04 -1.34 -6.62
CA ARG A 77 22.47 -0.67 -5.39
C ARG A 77 23.49 0.39 -5.79
N TRP A 78 23.27 1.61 -5.33
CA TRP A 78 24.06 2.79 -5.67
C TRP A 78 24.95 3.22 -4.50
N TRP A 79 26.09 3.84 -4.81
CA TRP A 79 26.87 4.65 -3.87
C TRP A 79 26.42 6.11 -3.98
N CYS A 80 25.95 6.70 -2.87
CA CYS A 80 25.86 8.15 -2.74
C CYS A 80 27.25 8.68 -2.41
N ARG A 81 27.80 9.52 -3.29
CA ARG A 81 29.11 10.14 -3.13
C ARG A 81 29.03 11.61 -2.70
N GLU A 82 27.83 12.09 -2.42
CA GLU A 82 27.63 13.46 -1.94
C GLU A 82 28.33 13.64 -0.58
N ALA A 83 29.09 14.72 -0.47
CA ALA A 83 29.84 15.01 0.74
C ALA A 83 28.86 15.31 1.89
N GLY A 84 29.12 14.73 3.06
CA GLY A 84 28.25 14.91 4.23
C GLY A 84 26.92 14.13 4.19
N CYS A 85 26.58 13.43 3.11
CA CYS A 85 25.37 12.60 3.10
C CYS A 85 25.55 11.33 3.97
N PRO A 86 24.73 11.11 5.02
CA PRO A 86 24.89 9.94 5.90
C PRO A 86 24.46 8.63 5.23
N ARG A 87 23.71 8.69 4.12
CA ARG A 87 23.11 7.50 3.49
C ARG A 87 24.13 6.50 2.97
N ARG A 88 25.23 6.99 2.37
CA ARG A 88 26.34 6.26 1.74
C ARG A 88 25.95 5.28 0.63
N SER A 89 25.03 4.35 0.85
CA SER A 89 24.50 3.46 -0.18
C SER A 89 23.00 3.21 -0.03
N PHE A 90 22.33 3.00 -1.15
CA PHE A 90 20.89 2.73 -1.20
C PHE A 90 20.56 1.82 -2.39
N THR A 91 19.44 1.11 -2.32
CA THR A 91 18.91 0.38 -3.47
C THR A 91 17.89 1.25 -4.20
N GLU A 92 17.73 1.03 -5.49
CA GLU A 92 16.60 1.62 -6.23
C GLU A 92 15.28 1.33 -5.51
N GLN A 93 14.40 2.31 -5.56
CA GLN A 93 13.05 2.28 -5.05
C GLN A 93 12.17 3.09 -6.01
N ILE A 94 10.91 2.73 -6.11
CA ILE A 94 9.90 3.50 -6.84
C ILE A 94 8.78 3.86 -5.86
N PRO A 95 7.97 4.92 -6.10
CA PRO A 95 6.90 5.31 -5.19
C PRO A 95 5.96 4.14 -4.83
N GLN A 96 5.66 3.28 -5.81
CA GLN A 96 4.80 2.12 -5.59
C GLN A 96 5.47 0.97 -4.81
N ILE A 97 6.80 0.93 -4.72
CA ILE A 97 7.57 -0.11 -4.00
C ILE A 97 8.76 0.57 -3.30
N PRO A 98 8.50 1.24 -2.16
CA PRO A 98 9.53 1.96 -1.43
C PRO A 98 10.55 1.01 -0.78
N ALA A 99 11.65 1.57 -0.27
CA ALA A 99 12.67 0.79 0.41
C ALA A 99 12.09 -0.09 1.55
N GLY A 100 12.42 -1.38 1.54
CA GLY A 100 11.94 -2.34 2.55
C GLY A 100 10.51 -2.85 2.34
N ALA A 101 9.77 -2.31 1.36
CA ALA A 101 8.43 -2.78 1.07
C ALA A 101 8.41 -4.23 0.58
N ARG A 102 7.48 -5.02 1.15
CA ARG A 102 7.19 -6.40 0.73
C ARG A 102 5.93 -6.51 -0.12
N LEU A 103 5.15 -5.44 -0.19
CA LEU A 103 3.91 -5.34 -0.98
C LEU A 103 4.01 -4.10 -1.87
N THR A 104 3.40 -4.16 -3.05
CA THR A 104 3.12 -2.96 -3.84
C THR A 104 2.20 -2.02 -3.06
N ALA A 105 2.31 -0.72 -3.34
CA ALA A 105 1.42 0.30 -2.79
C ALA A 105 -0.03 0.01 -3.20
N TRP A 106 -0.23 -0.51 -4.41
CA TRP A 106 -1.55 -0.86 -4.93
C TRP A 106 -2.20 -2.01 -4.15
N LEU A 107 -1.50 -3.12 -3.92
CA LEU A 107 -2.00 -4.21 -3.06
C LEU A 107 -2.33 -3.72 -1.64
N ARG A 108 -1.47 -2.86 -1.07
CA ARG A 108 -1.73 -2.26 0.25
C ARG A 108 -2.99 -1.39 0.22
N GLY A 109 -3.16 -0.56 -0.80
CA GLY A 109 -4.35 0.28 -0.98
C GLY A 109 -5.62 -0.55 -1.14
N ALA A 110 -5.59 -1.58 -1.97
CA ALA A 110 -6.71 -2.49 -2.18
C ALA A 110 -7.13 -3.20 -0.88
N ALA A 111 -6.17 -3.62 -0.05
CA ALA A 111 -6.45 -4.22 1.26
C ALA A 111 -7.19 -3.26 2.21
N GLY A 112 -6.80 -1.99 2.22
CA GLY A 112 -7.50 -0.95 2.99
C GLY A 112 -8.92 -0.70 2.44
N CYS A 113 -9.04 -0.51 1.11
CA CYS A 113 -10.31 -0.16 0.47
C CYS A 113 -11.35 -1.26 0.63
N ARG A 114 -10.93 -2.54 0.63
CA ARG A 114 -11.82 -3.69 0.91
C ARG A 114 -12.59 -3.52 2.22
N ILE A 115 -11.95 -2.97 3.25
CA ILE A 115 -12.57 -2.77 4.56
C ILE A 115 -13.32 -1.44 4.59
N ARG A 116 -12.65 -0.35 4.20
CA ARG A 116 -13.20 1.01 4.30
C ARG A 116 -14.43 1.21 3.42
N ASP A 117 -14.33 0.80 2.15
CA ASP A 117 -15.32 1.15 1.11
C ASP A 117 -16.24 -0.02 0.79
N ALA A 118 -15.72 -1.25 0.80
CA ALA A 118 -16.50 -2.45 0.46
C ALA A 118 -17.06 -3.21 1.68
N GLY A 119 -16.82 -2.72 2.92
CA GLY A 119 -17.38 -3.30 4.14
C GLY A 119 -16.89 -4.72 4.49
N SER A 120 -15.78 -5.17 3.90
CA SER A 120 -15.21 -6.48 4.20
C SER A 120 -14.68 -6.53 5.63
N THR A 121 -14.78 -7.69 6.28
CA THR A 121 -14.04 -7.91 7.52
C THR A 121 -12.54 -8.01 7.24
N VAL A 122 -11.71 -7.71 8.25
CA VAL A 122 -10.24 -7.82 8.12
C VAL A 122 -9.81 -9.24 7.75
N ILE A 123 -10.47 -10.26 8.31
CA ILE A 123 -10.18 -11.66 8.02
C ILE A 123 -10.56 -12.02 6.57
N GLN A 124 -11.70 -11.53 6.09
CA GLN A 124 -12.12 -11.75 4.71
C GLN A 124 -11.11 -11.14 3.73
N ALA A 125 -10.75 -9.86 3.93
CA ALA A 125 -9.77 -9.18 3.09
C ALA A 125 -8.38 -9.85 3.13
N ALA A 126 -7.96 -10.35 4.30
CA ALA A 126 -6.73 -11.12 4.46
C ALA A 126 -6.73 -12.41 3.63
N ARG A 127 -7.83 -13.18 3.65
CA ARG A 127 -7.98 -14.40 2.85
C ARG A 127 -7.97 -14.10 1.35
N ASP A 128 -8.77 -13.13 0.92
CA ASP A 128 -8.97 -12.83 -0.50
C ASP A 128 -7.73 -12.23 -1.18
N LEU A 129 -6.80 -11.67 -0.41
CA LEU A 129 -5.57 -11.05 -0.91
C LEU A 129 -4.30 -11.83 -0.53
N ASP A 130 -4.43 -13.00 0.11
CA ASP A 130 -3.31 -13.77 0.67
C ASP A 130 -2.34 -12.93 1.53
N LEU A 131 -2.93 -12.18 2.47
CA LEU A 131 -2.21 -11.31 3.40
C LEU A 131 -2.45 -11.75 4.85
N SER A 132 -1.51 -11.42 5.73
CA SER A 132 -1.72 -11.63 7.17
C SER A 132 -2.66 -10.56 7.73
N TRP A 133 -3.43 -10.94 8.76
CA TRP A 133 -4.33 -10.02 9.46
C TRP A 133 -3.65 -8.70 9.89
N PRO A 134 -2.43 -8.70 10.49
CA PRO A 134 -1.77 -7.46 10.88
C PRO A 134 -1.45 -6.54 9.70
N THR A 135 -1.12 -7.12 8.54
CA THR A 135 -0.82 -6.37 7.32
C THR A 135 -2.05 -5.65 6.81
N VAL A 136 -3.19 -6.35 6.78
CA VAL A 136 -4.46 -5.78 6.33
C VAL A 136 -4.98 -4.75 7.33
N MET A 137 -4.88 -5.02 8.63
CA MET A 137 -5.28 -4.07 9.67
C MET A 137 -4.48 -2.76 9.57
N GLU A 138 -3.17 -2.83 9.33
CA GLU A 138 -2.34 -1.64 9.15
C GLU A 138 -2.69 -0.86 7.87
N ALA A 139 -2.98 -1.58 6.77
CA ALA A 139 -3.47 -0.96 5.54
C ALA A 139 -4.79 -0.19 5.77
N PHE A 140 -5.73 -0.80 6.50
CA PHE A 140 -6.98 -0.16 6.88
C PHE A 140 -6.74 1.06 7.77
N ARG A 141 -5.94 0.93 8.84
CA ARG A 141 -5.61 2.08 9.72
C ARG A 141 -5.01 3.24 8.95
N THR A 142 -4.16 2.95 7.97
CA THR A 142 -3.55 3.97 7.12
C THR A 142 -4.59 4.75 6.35
N GLN A 143 -5.61 4.09 5.79
CA GLN A 143 -6.69 4.77 5.06
C GLN A 143 -7.75 5.39 5.97
N ALA A 144 -7.96 4.82 7.15
CA ALA A 144 -8.89 5.35 8.13
C ALA A 144 -8.38 6.69 8.69
N ARG A 145 -7.05 6.91 8.74
CA ARG A 145 -6.46 8.19 9.17
C ARG A 145 -7.00 9.37 8.37
N ASP A 146 -7.14 9.23 7.05
CA ASP A 146 -7.70 10.29 6.19
C ASP A 146 -9.08 10.76 6.64
N VAL A 147 -9.89 9.85 7.22
CA VAL A 147 -11.23 10.15 7.75
C VAL A 147 -11.17 10.62 9.19
N THR A 148 -10.39 9.94 10.05
CA THR A 148 -10.34 10.24 11.48
C THR A 148 -9.58 11.52 11.81
N GLU A 149 -8.67 11.95 10.94
CA GLU A 149 -7.89 13.19 11.09
C GLU A 149 -8.51 14.35 10.28
N ALA A 150 -9.57 14.10 9.50
CA ALA A 150 -10.25 15.16 8.76
C ALA A 150 -10.91 16.17 9.72
N PRO A 151 -10.79 17.48 9.45
CA PRO A 151 -11.48 18.48 10.24
C PRO A 151 -12.99 18.29 10.12
N LEU A 152 -13.69 18.29 11.26
CA LEU A 152 -15.14 18.20 11.28
C LEU A 152 -15.75 19.53 10.79
N PRO A 153 -16.69 19.50 9.83
CA PRO A 153 -17.39 20.71 9.41
C PRO A 153 -18.24 21.26 10.56
N GLN A 154 -18.37 22.59 10.64
CA GLN A 154 -19.32 23.20 11.56
C GLN A 154 -20.76 22.88 11.12
N VAL A 155 -21.60 22.43 12.06
CA VAL A 155 -23.01 22.11 11.81
C VAL A 155 -23.91 22.84 12.80
N THR A 156 -25.08 23.29 12.35
CA THR A 156 -26.07 23.96 13.20
C THR A 156 -26.85 22.98 14.07
N VAL A 157 -27.03 21.75 13.59
CA VAL A 157 -27.74 20.66 14.29
C VAL A 157 -26.89 19.40 14.20
N LEU A 158 -26.60 18.79 15.36
CA LEU A 158 -25.89 17.52 15.45
C LEU A 158 -26.89 16.40 15.73
N GLY A 159 -27.05 15.48 14.78
CA GLY A 159 -27.77 14.21 15.01
C GLY A 159 -26.83 13.17 15.62
N ILE A 160 -27.25 12.52 16.69
CA ILE A 160 -26.55 11.36 17.26
C ILE A 160 -27.42 10.15 16.95
N ASP A 161 -26.86 9.22 16.19
CA ASP A 161 -27.45 7.90 15.97
C ASP A 161 -26.67 6.85 16.76
N GLU A 162 -27.38 5.92 17.37
CA GLU A 162 -26.77 4.83 18.12
C GLU A 162 -27.22 3.49 17.54
N THR A 163 -26.24 2.67 17.14
CA THR A 163 -26.51 1.29 16.73
C THR A 163 -26.90 0.45 17.95
N ARG A 164 -28.20 0.39 18.28
CA ARG A 164 -28.70 -0.41 19.40
C ARG A 164 -28.83 -1.89 18.99
N ARG A 165 -28.18 -2.78 19.73
CA ARG A 165 -28.38 -4.24 19.61
C ARG A 165 -29.46 -4.68 20.60
N GLY A 166 -30.64 -5.05 20.11
CA GLY A 166 -31.74 -5.61 20.92
C GLY A 166 -33.12 -5.01 20.61
N ARG A 167 -34.19 -5.53 21.24
CA ARG A 167 -35.56 -4.98 21.10
C ARG A 167 -35.63 -3.58 21.72
N SER A 168 -36.27 -2.64 21.02
CA SER A 168 -36.53 -1.29 21.52
C SER A 168 -37.57 -1.33 22.65
N SER A 169 -37.24 -0.74 23.81
CA SER A 169 -38.25 -0.24 24.74
C SER A 169 -38.22 1.28 24.70
N TRP A 170 -39.42 1.88 24.71
CA TRP A 170 -39.58 3.33 24.70
C TRP A 170 -40.00 3.77 26.10
N GLU A 171 -39.17 4.57 26.75
CA GLU A 171 -39.52 5.28 27.98
C GLU A 171 -39.55 6.78 27.71
N ARG A 172 -40.66 7.41 28.05
CA ARG A 172 -40.81 8.86 27.93
C ARG A 172 -40.11 9.49 29.14
N MET A 173 -38.93 10.06 28.92
CA MET A 173 -38.24 10.82 29.96
C MET A 173 -39.11 12.02 30.36
N ARG A 174 -39.62 12.04 31.60
CA ARG A 174 -40.35 13.19 32.14
C ARG A 174 -39.34 14.32 32.33
N ARG A 175 -39.63 15.51 31.79
CA ARG A 175 -38.86 16.71 32.11
C ARG A 175 -38.83 16.86 33.64
N PRO A 176 -37.64 17.06 34.26
CA PRO A 176 -37.62 17.44 35.67
C PRO A 176 -38.45 18.72 35.81
N ALA A 177 -39.31 18.75 36.83
CA ALA A 177 -40.07 19.95 37.14
C ALA A 177 -39.06 21.09 37.33
N SER A 178 -39.23 22.17 36.57
CA SER A 178 -38.53 23.42 36.82
C SER A 178 -38.87 23.84 38.25
N GLY A 179 -37.93 23.64 39.17
CA GLY A 179 -38.04 24.13 40.54
C GLY A 179 -38.20 25.65 40.49
N ALA A 180 -39.28 26.12 41.10
CA ALA A 180 -39.54 27.52 41.38
C ALA A 180 -38.64 28.01 42.52
#